data_AF-A0AAV4FJ41-F1
#
_entry.id   AF-A0AAV4FJ41-F1
#
_cell.length_a   1.000
_cell.length_b   1.000
_cell.length_c   1.000
_cell.angle_alpha   90.00
_cell.angle_beta   90.00
_cell.angle_gamma   90.00
#
_symmetry.space_group_name_H-M   'P 1'
#
loop_
_entity.id
_entity.type
_entity.pdbx_description
1 polymer ?
#
loop_
_entity_poly.entity_id
_entity_poly.type
_entity_poly.pdbx_seq_one_letter_code
_entity_poly.pdbx_strand_id
1 'polypeptide(L)'
;MSVQSSEDQWIAIQTKTFANWANEQLRIGNRSVEDLTADLSDGVRLVALVEALQFRKIGKVYQHPKSRIQMLHNVSLALQAVAEDNVRLVNIGNDDIVDANLKLTLGLLWHLILRYQISGARASPRKLMLSWFRSMLPGDLDISNLTSSWRDGRALHALLDHCKPGLSPNWRNLKSVDAISNCQKAMQLAKEKLGIPRVISAEDFASPDLDELSAMTYLSYFIRKNSPGYKTMLDWIRTQLKTLSVTNFTTDWNNGQVLCSLVQSYGGDVPGWPTLDKSSNVATCQLGLDAAHSLGVQKTISANDLADPKVDHLTVMTYISQFKQVTPRLPKAQKCQVDTFLDKVTVGHESNIRLRLADSDAVPSKVEVKAAGQTTRPDCKLNWTDGVGECSFVPQEIVQHK
;
A
#
# COMPACT_ATOMS: atom_id res chain seq x y z
N MET A 1 -11.08 -41.01 -17.30
CA MET A 1 -10.79 -39.75 -16.61
C MET A 1 -11.65 -38.68 -17.25
N SER A 2 -12.73 -38.25 -16.57
CA SER A 2 -13.56 -37.15 -17.06
C SER A 2 -12.74 -35.86 -16.98
N VAL A 3 -12.63 -35.15 -18.08
CA VAL A 3 -12.09 -33.78 -18.09
C VAL A 3 -13.07 -32.94 -17.26
N GLN A 4 -12.70 -32.60 -16.01
CA GLN A 4 -13.40 -31.58 -15.23
C GLN A 4 -13.44 -30.30 -16.07
N SER A 5 -14.61 -29.69 -16.18
CA SER A 5 -14.73 -28.44 -16.95
C SER A 5 -13.90 -27.35 -16.28
N SER A 6 -13.42 -26.36 -17.03
CA SER A 6 -12.72 -25.18 -16.47
C SER A 6 -13.57 -24.49 -15.40
N GLU A 7 -14.90 -24.52 -15.54
CA GLU A 7 -15.84 -23.98 -14.55
C GLU A 7 -15.80 -24.74 -13.22
N ASP A 8 -15.62 -26.07 -13.25
CA ASP A 8 -15.49 -26.88 -12.04
C ASP A 8 -14.14 -26.65 -11.32
N GLN A 9 -13.09 -26.35 -12.09
CA GLN A 9 -11.73 -26.21 -11.55
C GLN A 9 -11.54 -24.94 -10.72
N TRP A 10 -12.00 -23.78 -11.20
CA TRP A 10 -11.87 -22.54 -10.41
C TRP A 10 -12.68 -22.61 -9.11
N ILE A 11 -13.87 -23.24 -9.13
CA ILE A 11 -14.70 -23.46 -7.94
C ILE A 11 -13.95 -24.35 -6.93
N ALA A 12 -13.29 -25.41 -7.41
CA ALA A 12 -12.51 -26.29 -6.54
C ALA A 12 -11.32 -25.55 -5.90
N ILE A 13 -10.58 -24.74 -6.67
CA ILE A 13 -9.49 -23.89 -6.17
C ILE A 13 -10.00 -22.94 -5.09
N GLN A 14 -11.13 -22.25 -5.34
CA GLN A 14 -11.72 -21.32 -4.39
C GLN A 14 -12.20 -22.02 -3.12
N THR A 15 -12.87 -23.16 -3.24
CA THR A 15 -13.35 -23.99 -2.12
C THR A 15 -12.19 -24.39 -1.21
N LYS A 16 -11.11 -24.94 -1.78
CA LYS A 16 -9.92 -25.32 -1.02
C LYS A 16 -9.23 -24.11 -0.39
N THR A 17 -9.12 -23.00 -1.12
CA THR A 17 -8.48 -21.77 -0.62
C THR A 17 -9.23 -21.19 0.57
N PHE A 18 -10.56 -21.11 0.48
CA PHE A 18 -11.40 -20.56 1.55
C PHE A 18 -11.49 -21.49 2.76
N ALA A 19 -11.52 -22.82 2.54
CA ALA A 19 -11.43 -23.80 3.63
C ALA A 19 -10.11 -23.66 4.40
N ASN A 20 -8.97 -23.60 3.70
CA ASN A 20 -7.67 -23.40 4.33
C ASN A 20 -7.56 -22.05 5.03
N TRP A 21 -8.15 -21.00 4.47
CA TRP A 21 -8.22 -19.70 5.14
C TRP A 21 -9.01 -19.76 6.44
N ALA A 22 -10.18 -20.41 6.44
CA ALA A 22 -11.00 -20.61 7.64
C ALA A 22 -10.23 -21.41 8.69
N ASN A 23 -9.52 -22.48 8.28
CA ASN A 23 -8.66 -23.28 9.15
C ASN A 23 -7.52 -22.48 9.78
N GLU A 24 -6.92 -21.52 9.06
CA GLU A 24 -5.91 -20.64 9.66
C GLU A 24 -6.50 -19.78 10.79
N GLN A 25 -7.77 -19.36 10.69
CA GLN A 25 -8.43 -18.59 11.76
C GLN A 25 -8.86 -19.50 12.92
N LEU A 26 -9.21 -20.76 12.63
CA LEU A 26 -9.66 -21.75 13.61
C LEU A 26 -8.52 -22.51 14.30
N ARG A 27 -7.26 -22.18 13.99
CA ARG A 27 -6.07 -22.86 14.54
C ARG A 27 -6.07 -22.90 16.07
N ILE A 28 -6.62 -21.87 16.71
CA ILE A 28 -6.84 -21.80 18.16
C ILE A 28 -8.25 -22.29 18.45
N GLY A 29 -8.43 -23.60 18.67
CA GLY A 29 -9.75 -24.17 18.96
C GLY A 29 -9.94 -25.64 18.60
N ASN A 30 -8.94 -26.29 18.00
CA ASN A 30 -8.98 -27.70 17.58
C ASN A 30 -10.21 -28.05 16.72
N ARG A 31 -10.61 -27.10 15.86
CA ARG A 31 -11.69 -27.26 14.88
C ARG A 31 -11.08 -27.12 13.50
N SER A 32 -11.42 -28.02 12.59
CA SER A 32 -11.09 -27.95 11.17
C SER A 32 -12.36 -27.97 10.33
N VAL A 33 -12.26 -27.37 9.15
CA VAL A 33 -13.23 -27.39 8.07
C VAL A 33 -12.57 -28.12 6.90
N GLU A 34 -13.12 -29.26 6.53
CA GLU A 34 -12.66 -30.07 5.39
C GLU A 34 -13.63 -29.91 4.22
N ASP A 35 -14.94 -29.99 4.50
CA ASP A 35 -16.00 -29.71 3.54
C ASP A 35 -16.76 -28.46 3.97
N LEU A 36 -16.65 -27.38 3.21
CA LEU A 36 -17.25 -26.09 3.55
C LEU A 36 -18.76 -26.18 3.79
N THR A 37 -19.51 -26.94 3.00
CA THR A 37 -20.97 -26.94 3.10
C THR A 37 -21.42 -27.87 4.21
N ALA A 38 -20.83 -29.05 4.33
CA ALA A 38 -21.16 -29.97 5.41
C ALA A 38 -20.76 -29.40 6.77
N ASP A 39 -19.53 -28.91 6.92
CA ASP A 39 -18.96 -28.52 8.21
C ASP A 39 -19.46 -27.19 8.75
N LEU A 40 -20.01 -26.31 7.90
CA LEU A 40 -20.57 -25.01 8.30
C LEU A 40 -22.10 -25.03 8.44
N SER A 41 -22.79 -26.01 7.85
CA SER A 41 -24.27 -26.07 7.81
C SER A 41 -24.93 -26.13 9.19
N ASP A 42 -24.28 -26.75 10.19
CA ASP A 42 -24.80 -26.84 11.55
C ASP A 42 -24.60 -25.57 12.41
N GLY A 43 -23.86 -24.60 11.85
CA GLY A 43 -23.52 -23.32 12.44
C GLY A 43 -22.46 -23.37 13.55
N VAL A 44 -22.02 -24.52 14.05
CA VAL A 44 -21.09 -24.61 15.19
C VAL A 44 -19.72 -24.07 14.80
N ARG A 45 -19.17 -24.53 13.67
CA ARG A 45 -17.86 -24.06 13.18
C ARG A 45 -17.95 -22.67 12.58
N LEU A 46 -19.09 -22.29 12.00
CA LEU A 46 -19.30 -20.93 11.51
C LEU A 46 -19.28 -19.92 12.67
N VAL A 47 -19.98 -20.20 13.78
CA VAL A 47 -19.89 -19.37 14.98
C VAL A 47 -18.45 -19.33 15.50
N ALA A 48 -17.77 -20.47 15.58
CA ALA A 48 -16.36 -20.51 16.00
C ALA A 48 -15.46 -19.60 15.15
N LEU A 49 -15.67 -19.62 13.84
CA LEU A 49 -14.93 -18.79 12.89
C LEU A 49 -15.20 -17.31 13.13
N VAL A 50 -16.47 -16.91 13.27
CA VAL A 50 -16.83 -15.51 13.55
C VAL A 50 -16.30 -15.04 14.91
N GLU A 51 -16.37 -15.87 15.95
CA GLU A 51 -15.79 -15.57 17.26
C GLU A 51 -14.27 -15.35 17.20
N ALA A 52 -13.57 -16.18 16.40
CA ALA A 52 -12.12 -16.05 16.19
C ALA A 52 -11.77 -14.75 15.44
N LEU A 53 -12.57 -14.37 14.44
CA LEU A 53 -12.38 -13.16 13.65
C LEU A 53 -12.66 -11.87 14.44
N GLN A 54 -13.69 -11.89 15.29
CA GLN A 54 -14.12 -10.73 16.08
C GLN A 54 -13.47 -10.65 17.45
N PHE A 55 -12.69 -11.66 17.84
CA PHE A 55 -12.06 -11.77 19.16
C PHE A 55 -13.05 -11.63 20.33
N ARG A 56 -14.28 -12.12 20.16
CA ARG A 56 -15.34 -12.09 21.18
C ARG A 56 -16.25 -13.30 21.07
N LYS A 57 -16.96 -13.61 22.16
CA LYS A 57 -18.07 -14.58 22.15
C LYS A 57 -19.33 -13.91 21.61
N ILE A 58 -20.07 -14.61 20.75
CA ILE A 58 -21.23 -14.04 20.05
C ILE A 58 -22.59 -14.61 20.50
N GLY A 59 -22.60 -15.58 21.42
CA GLY A 59 -23.85 -16.04 22.04
C GLY A 59 -23.78 -17.47 22.58
N LYS A 60 -24.97 -18.00 22.93
CA LYS A 60 -25.14 -19.41 23.34
C LYS A 60 -25.33 -20.29 22.11
N VAL A 61 -24.32 -21.12 21.83
CA VAL A 61 -24.27 -22.02 20.67
C VAL A 61 -24.69 -23.43 21.10
N TYR A 62 -25.58 -24.07 20.33
CA TYR A 62 -25.85 -25.49 20.46
C TYR A 62 -24.64 -26.27 19.92
N GLN A 63 -23.83 -26.87 20.80
CA GLN A 63 -22.60 -27.57 20.40
C GLN A 63 -22.86 -28.87 19.61
N HIS A 64 -24.03 -29.46 19.81
CA HIS A 64 -24.46 -30.70 19.14
C HIS A 64 -25.91 -30.50 18.64
N PRO A 65 -26.12 -29.68 17.60
CA PRO A 65 -27.46 -29.40 17.09
C PRO A 65 -28.07 -30.68 16.50
N LYS A 66 -29.26 -31.06 16.98
CA LYS A 66 -30.00 -32.27 16.56
C LYS A 66 -31.19 -31.96 15.65
N SER A 67 -31.55 -30.69 15.51
CA SER A 67 -32.69 -30.26 14.70
C SER A 67 -32.33 -29.05 13.84
N ARG A 68 -33.00 -28.91 12.69
CA ARG A 68 -32.83 -27.78 11.77
C ARG A 68 -33.01 -26.43 12.48
N ILE A 69 -33.93 -26.37 13.45
CA ILE A 69 -34.16 -25.15 14.26
C ILE A 69 -32.91 -24.77 15.06
N GLN A 70 -32.21 -25.74 15.65
CA GLN A 70 -30.96 -25.48 16.38
C GLN A 70 -29.82 -25.06 15.45
N MET A 71 -29.74 -25.64 14.26
CA MET A 71 -28.78 -25.25 13.22
C MET A 71 -29.02 -23.81 12.75
N LEU A 72 -30.28 -23.47 12.41
CA LEU A 72 -30.68 -22.11 12.04
C LEU A 72 -30.36 -21.09 13.13
N HIS A 73 -30.60 -21.44 14.40
CA HIS A 73 -30.24 -20.58 15.53
C HIS A 73 -28.73 -20.30 15.56
N ASN A 74 -27.89 -21.33 15.45
CA ASN A 74 -26.43 -21.16 15.43
C ASN A 74 -25.97 -20.28 14.25
N VAL A 75 -26.46 -20.56 13.04
CA VAL A 75 -26.14 -19.76 11.84
C VAL A 75 -26.61 -18.32 12.01
N SER A 76 -27.82 -18.10 12.55
CA SER A 76 -28.36 -16.76 12.80
C SER A 76 -27.49 -15.94 13.75
N LEU A 77 -26.93 -16.56 14.80
CA LEU A 77 -25.99 -15.89 15.70
C LEU A 77 -24.75 -15.41 14.94
N ALA A 78 -24.18 -16.26 14.08
CA ALA A 78 -23.02 -15.90 13.29
C ALA A 78 -23.31 -14.79 12.28
N LEU A 79 -24.40 -14.89 11.51
CA LEU A 79 -24.74 -13.89 10.50
C LEU A 79 -25.10 -12.53 11.12
N GLN A 80 -25.80 -12.53 12.25
CA GLN A 80 -26.11 -11.30 12.98
C GLN A 80 -24.84 -10.61 13.48
N ALA A 81 -23.92 -11.36 14.09
CA ALA A 81 -22.64 -10.82 14.55
C ALA A 81 -21.81 -10.25 13.40
N VAL A 82 -21.84 -10.89 12.22
CA VAL A 82 -21.18 -10.39 11.01
C VAL A 82 -21.80 -9.09 10.50
N ALA A 83 -23.13 -8.99 10.53
CA ALA A 83 -23.85 -7.77 10.15
C ALA A 83 -23.55 -6.58 11.08
N GLU A 84 -23.37 -6.83 12.39
CA GLU A 84 -22.98 -5.81 13.38
C GLU A 84 -21.63 -5.14 13.04
N ASP A 85 -20.71 -5.87 12.39
CA ASP A 85 -19.43 -5.35 11.91
C ASP A 85 -19.53 -4.64 10.54
N ASN A 86 -20.74 -4.30 10.11
CA ASN A 86 -21.08 -3.61 8.86
C ASN A 86 -20.77 -4.41 7.59
N VAL A 87 -20.78 -5.75 7.68
CA VAL A 87 -20.67 -6.61 6.50
C VAL A 87 -22.04 -6.72 5.83
N ARG A 88 -22.10 -6.40 4.53
CA ARG A 88 -23.34 -6.48 3.74
C ARG A 88 -23.51 -7.89 3.19
N LEU A 89 -24.35 -8.69 3.85
CA LEU A 89 -24.71 -10.06 3.43
C LEU A 89 -25.83 -10.03 2.37
N VAL A 90 -25.54 -9.46 1.20
CA VAL A 90 -26.54 -9.35 0.12
C VAL A 90 -26.87 -10.75 -0.41
N ASN A 91 -28.14 -11.15 -0.30
CA ASN A 91 -28.67 -12.44 -0.76
C ASN A 91 -28.05 -13.68 -0.06
N ILE A 92 -27.66 -13.56 1.21
CA ILE A 92 -27.21 -14.70 2.03
C ILE A 92 -28.08 -14.77 3.29
N GLY A 93 -28.94 -15.79 3.36
CA GLY A 93 -29.80 -16.09 4.50
C GLY A 93 -29.31 -17.28 5.33
N ASN A 94 -29.97 -17.50 6.47
CA ASN A 94 -29.66 -18.63 7.35
C ASN A 94 -29.89 -19.97 6.66
N ASP A 95 -31.03 -20.10 5.95
CA ASP A 95 -31.41 -21.31 5.24
C ASP A 95 -30.38 -21.70 4.17
N ASP A 96 -29.78 -20.73 3.48
CA ASP A 96 -28.78 -21.00 2.44
C ASP A 96 -27.55 -21.75 2.99
N ILE A 97 -27.14 -21.42 4.21
CA ILE A 97 -26.00 -22.07 4.86
C ILE A 97 -26.41 -23.43 5.42
N VAL A 98 -27.57 -23.51 6.10
CA VAL A 98 -28.09 -24.76 6.68
C VAL A 98 -28.38 -25.80 5.59
N ASP A 99 -28.87 -25.36 4.43
CA ASP A 99 -29.20 -26.21 3.29
C ASP A 99 -27.98 -26.46 2.37
N ALA A 100 -26.77 -26.18 2.86
CA ALA A 100 -25.49 -26.53 2.22
C ALA A 100 -25.28 -25.92 0.82
N ASN A 101 -25.77 -24.69 0.58
CA ASN A 101 -25.55 -23.99 -0.68
C ASN A 101 -24.09 -23.53 -0.82
N LEU A 102 -23.29 -24.25 -1.62
CA LEU A 102 -21.86 -23.96 -1.82
C LEU A 102 -21.60 -22.53 -2.29
N LYS A 103 -22.37 -22.04 -3.27
CA LYS A 103 -22.18 -20.71 -3.84
C LYS A 103 -22.36 -19.61 -2.79
N LEU A 104 -23.41 -19.71 -1.97
CA LEU A 104 -23.68 -18.72 -0.93
C LEU A 104 -22.76 -18.89 0.28
N THR A 105 -22.30 -20.11 0.56
CA THR A 105 -21.25 -20.38 1.56
C THR A 105 -19.91 -19.75 1.16
N LEU A 106 -19.48 -19.93 -0.09
CA LEU A 106 -18.29 -19.27 -0.63
C LEU A 106 -18.46 -17.74 -0.63
N GLY A 107 -19.64 -17.25 -1.00
CA GLY A 107 -19.99 -15.83 -0.91
C GLY A 107 -19.84 -15.30 0.52
N LEU A 108 -20.34 -16.02 1.52
CA LEU A 108 -20.19 -15.64 2.93
C LEU A 108 -18.72 -15.58 3.34
N LEU A 109 -17.95 -16.64 3.08
CA LEU A 109 -16.53 -16.70 3.42
C LEU A 109 -15.72 -15.60 2.74
N TRP A 110 -16.04 -15.27 1.48
CA TRP A 110 -15.43 -14.14 0.80
C TRP A 110 -15.68 -12.82 1.53
N HIS A 111 -16.92 -12.53 1.97
CA HIS A 111 -17.22 -11.32 2.72
C HIS A 111 -16.46 -11.26 4.05
N LEU A 112 -16.25 -12.41 4.71
CA LEU A 112 -15.42 -12.48 5.92
C LEU A 112 -13.94 -12.21 5.60
N ILE A 113 -13.37 -12.85 4.59
CA ILE A 113 -11.99 -12.60 4.12
C ILE A 113 -11.79 -11.13 3.81
N LEU A 114 -12.73 -10.55 3.05
CA LEU A 114 -12.71 -9.16 2.64
C LEU A 114 -12.66 -8.25 3.87
N ARG A 115 -13.61 -8.41 4.80
CA ARG A 115 -13.77 -7.55 5.97
C ARG A 115 -12.61 -7.65 6.97
N TYR A 116 -12.21 -8.87 7.32
CA TYR A 116 -11.32 -9.12 8.45
C TYR A 116 -9.85 -9.31 8.06
N GLN A 117 -9.56 -9.64 6.80
CA GLN A 117 -8.18 -9.83 6.33
C GLN A 117 -7.71 -8.75 5.37
N ILE A 118 -8.51 -8.37 4.37
CA ILE A 118 -8.05 -7.49 3.30
C ILE A 118 -8.28 -6.03 3.66
N SER A 119 -9.54 -5.62 3.75
CA SER A 119 -9.90 -4.21 3.89
C SER A 119 -11.38 -4.03 4.18
N GLY A 120 -11.70 -3.11 5.10
CA GLY A 120 -13.05 -2.57 5.27
C GLY A 120 -13.33 -1.34 4.39
N ALA A 121 -12.44 -1.00 3.45
CA ALA A 121 -12.48 0.25 2.71
C ALA A 121 -13.71 0.38 1.81
N ARG A 122 -14.13 1.63 1.58
CA ARG A 122 -15.11 1.99 0.54
C ARG A 122 -14.57 1.78 -0.88
N ALA A 123 -13.25 1.82 -1.04
CA ALA A 123 -12.58 1.65 -2.32
C ALA A 123 -12.42 0.17 -2.68
N SER A 124 -12.40 -0.15 -3.99
CA SER A 124 -12.22 -1.52 -4.49
C SER A 124 -10.91 -2.14 -3.97
N PRO A 125 -10.96 -3.20 -3.14
CA PRO A 125 -9.75 -3.79 -2.55
C PRO A 125 -8.81 -4.33 -3.62
N ARG A 126 -9.35 -4.89 -4.71
CA ARG A 126 -8.60 -5.30 -5.91
C ARG A 126 -7.72 -4.17 -6.44
N LYS A 127 -8.29 -2.98 -6.64
CA LYS A 127 -7.57 -1.81 -7.17
C LYS A 127 -6.47 -1.36 -6.21
N LEU A 128 -6.75 -1.36 -4.90
CA LEU A 128 -5.77 -1.00 -3.89
C LEU A 128 -4.59 -1.97 -3.85
N MET A 129 -4.86 -3.28 -3.91
CA MET A 129 -3.84 -4.33 -3.96
C MET A 129 -2.97 -4.19 -5.19
N LEU A 130 -3.57 -4.07 -6.38
CA LEU A 130 -2.82 -3.91 -7.63
C LEU A 130 -1.94 -2.66 -7.63
N SER A 131 -2.48 -1.52 -7.18
CA SER A 131 -1.73 -0.28 -7.09
C SER A 131 -0.56 -0.40 -6.11
N TRP A 132 -0.75 -1.07 -4.98
CA TRP A 132 0.33 -1.31 -4.03
C TRP A 132 1.41 -2.21 -4.63
N PHE A 133 1.05 -3.35 -5.22
CA PHE A 133 2.03 -4.27 -5.81
C PHE A 133 2.85 -3.60 -6.92
N ARG A 134 2.22 -2.81 -7.81
CA ARG A 134 2.93 -2.02 -8.83
C ARG A 134 3.87 -0.95 -8.26
N SER A 135 3.55 -0.42 -7.08
CA SER A 135 4.38 0.58 -6.40
C SER A 135 5.60 -0.04 -5.72
N MET A 136 5.47 -1.27 -5.22
CA MET A 136 6.51 -1.92 -4.43
C MET A 136 7.40 -2.84 -5.25
N LEU A 137 6.87 -3.40 -6.34
CA LEU A 137 7.60 -4.33 -7.21
C LEU A 137 8.27 -3.59 -8.38
N PRO A 138 9.44 -4.06 -8.82
CA PRO A 138 10.13 -3.52 -9.98
C PRO A 138 9.29 -3.55 -11.26
N GLY A 139 9.42 -2.51 -12.10
CA GLY A 139 8.61 -2.33 -13.32
C GLY A 139 8.88 -3.34 -14.44
N ASP A 140 9.93 -4.16 -14.35
CA ASP A 140 10.18 -5.30 -15.23
C ASP A 140 9.25 -6.50 -14.95
N LEU A 141 8.46 -6.42 -13.89
CA LEU A 141 7.31 -7.30 -13.63
C LEU A 141 6.03 -6.57 -14.06
N ASP A 142 5.48 -6.95 -15.22
CA ASP A 142 4.21 -6.38 -15.73
C ASP A 142 2.99 -6.90 -14.91
N ILE A 143 2.82 -6.34 -13.71
CA ILE A 143 1.71 -6.69 -12.81
C ILE A 143 0.43 -6.01 -13.27
N SER A 144 -0.21 -6.54 -14.31
CA SER A 144 -1.47 -6.02 -14.86
C SER A 144 -2.72 -6.51 -14.10
N ASN A 145 -2.65 -7.68 -13.46
CA ASN A 145 -3.76 -8.32 -12.73
C ASN A 145 -3.28 -9.14 -11.51
N LEU A 146 -4.21 -9.77 -10.78
CA LEU A 146 -3.91 -10.58 -9.58
C LEU A 146 -3.85 -12.10 -9.87
N THR A 147 -4.06 -12.53 -11.11
CA THR A 147 -4.05 -13.95 -11.49
C THR A 147 -2.87 -14.27 -12.40
N SER A 148 -2.99 -14.09 -13.71
CA SER A 148 -1.96 -14.47 -14.70
C SER A 148 -0.62 -13.76 -14.50
N SER A 149 -0.57 -12.52 -14.01
CA SER A 149 0.68 -11.81 -13.71
C SER A 149 1.52 -12.45 -12.60
N TRP A 150 0.93 -13.35 -11.81
CA TRP A 150 1.57 -13.99 -10.65
C TRP A 150 1.89 -15.47 -10.88
N ARG A 151 1.27 -16.05 -11.91
CA ARG A 151 1.20 -17.49 -12.17
C ARG A 151 2.55 -18.16 -12.34
N ASP A 152 3.53 -17.45 -12.92
CA ASP A 152 4.87 -17.99 -13.18
C ASP A 152 5.80 -17.99 -11.96
N GLY A 153 5.32 -17.44 -10.83
CA GLY A 153 6.02 -17.37 -9.55
C GLY A 153 7.09 -16.26 -9.44
N ARG A 154 7.44 -15.55 -10.53
CA ARG A 154 8.47 -14.49 -10.49
C ARG A 154 8.05 -13.33 -9.61
N ALA A 155 6.79 -12.90 -9.75
CA ALA A 155 6.22 -11.83 -8.93
C ALA A 155 6.21 -12.20 -7.42
N LEU A 156 5.91 -13.46 -7.08
CA LEU A 156 5.98 -13.94 -5.70
C LEU A 156 7.41 -13.87 -5.16
N HIS A 157 8.40 -14.34 -5.93
CA HIS A 157 9.80 -14.28 -5.53
C HIS A 157 10.30 -12.83 -5.35
N ALA A 158 9.93 -11.92 -6.25
CA ALA A 158 10.24 -10.51 -6.12
C ALA A 158 9.58 -9.88 -4.89
N LEU A 159 8.34 -10.24 -4.58
CA LEU A 159 7.63 -9.78 -3.38
C LEU A 159 8.31 -10.26 -2.09
N LEU A 160 8.84 -11.49 -2.08
CA LEU A 160 9.61 -12.01 -0.95
C LEU A 160 10.90 -11.23 -0.73
N ASP A 161 11.65 -11.00 -1.81
CA ASP A 161 12.88 -10.21 -1.76
C ASP A 161 12.61 -8.76 -1.36
N HIS A 162 11.48 -8.20 -1.80
CA HIS A 162 11.00 -6.89 -1.34
C HIS A 162 10.72 -6.87 0.17
N CYS A 163 9.94 -7.85 0.67
CA CYS A 163 9.57 -7.92 2.08
C CYS A 163 10.75 -8.24 3.00
N LYS A 164 11.78 -8.91 2.48
CA LYS A 164 13.02 -9.25 3.18
C LYS A 164 14.16 -9.33 2.17
N PRO A 165 14.91 -8.24 1.97
CA PRO A 165 16.02 -8.19 1.00
C PRO A 165 17.01 -9.35 1.18
N GLY A 166 17.35 -10.00 0.06
CA GLY A 166 18.25 -11.15 0.03
C GLY A 166 17.56 -12.51 0.19
N LEU A 167 16.24 -12.55 0.39
CA LEU A 167 15.48 -13.80 0.47
C LEU A 167 15.34 -14.49 -0.89
N SER A 168 15.33 -13.74 -1.99
CA SER A 168 15.26 -14.30 -3.34
C SER A 168 15.96 -13.42 -4.38
N PRO A 169 17.27 -13.15 -4.26
CA PRO A 169 17.97 -12.13 -5.06
C PRO A 169 17.98 -12.41 -6.57
N ASN A 170 17.92 -13.69 -6.96
CA ASN A 170 18.01 -14.13 -8.35
C ASN A 170 16.65 -14.35 -9.03
N TRP A 171 15.58 -13.74 -8.51
CA TRP A 171 14.22 -13.94 -9.03
C TRP A 171 14.08 -13.58 -10.52
N ARG A 172 14.92 -12.65 -11.02
CA ARG A 172 14.96 -12.26 -12.44
C ARG A 172 15.38 -13.39 -13.39
N ASN A 173 16.15 -14.35 -12.88
CA ASN A 173 16.71 -15.45 -13.68
C ASN A 173 15.77 -16.67 -13.74
N LEU A 174 14.64 -16.62 -13.03
CA LEU A 174 13.66 -17.71 -13.03
C LEU A 174 12.98 -17.80 -14.40
N LYS A 175 12.80 -19.02 -14.88
CA LYS A 175 12.13 -19.29 -16.16
C LYS A 175 10.63 -19.47 -15.92
N SER A 176 9.82 -18.89 -16.79
CA SER A 176 8.36 -18.96 -16.69
C SER A 176 7.80 -20.38 -16.89
N VAL A 177 8.53 -21.23 -17.63
CA VAL A 177 8.17 -22.65 -17.82
C VAL A 177 8.18 -23.45 -16.50
N ASP A 178 8.93 -23.01 -15.50
CA ASP A 178 9.05 -23.66 -14.19
C ASP A 178 7.99 -23.14 -13.18
N ALA A 179 6.87 -22.62 -13.66
CA ALA A 179 5.85 -21.89 -12.89
C ALA A 179 5.49 -22.54 -11.54
N ILE A 180 5.09 -23.82 -11.55
CA ILE A 180 4.70 -24.55 -10.32
C ILE A 180 5.88 -24.64 -9.35
N SER A 181 7.08 -24.97 -9.84
CA SER A 181 8.30 -25.07 -9.02
C SER A 181 8.68 -23.72 -8.40
N ASN A 182 8.59 -22.64 -9.19
CA ASN A 182 8.82 -21.28 -8.71
C ASN A 182 7.81 -20.91 -7.62
N CYS A 183 6.51 -21.10 -7.86
CA CYS A 183 5.46 -20.86 -6.87
C CYS A 183 5.70 -21.68 -5.59
N GLN A 184 6.02 -22.98 -5.71
CA GLN A 184 6.27 -23.85 -4.56
C GLN A 184 7.45 -23.38 -3.70
N LYS A 185 8.57 -23.02 -4.33
CA LYS A 185 9.75 -22.47 -3.65
C LYS A 185 9.44 -21.15 -2.97
N ALA A 186 8.80 -20.22 -3.68
CA ALA A 186 8.39 -18.93 -3.10
C ALA A 186 7.46 -19.14 -1.90
N MET A 187 6.43 -19.96 -2.03
CA MET A 187 5.48 -20.24 -0.94
C MET A 187 6.13 -20.99 0.23
N GLN A 188 7.23 -21.71 0.03
CA GLN A 188 8.01 -22.31 1.13
C GLN A 188 8.74 -21.24 1.91
N LEU A 189 9.46 -20.37 1.19
CA LEU A 189 10.18 -19.25 1.79
C LEU A 189 9.21 -18.29 2.51
N ALA A 190 8.04 -18.02 1.92
CA ALA A 190 6.99 -17.20 2.52
C ALA A 190 6.55 -17.77 3.88
N LYS A 191 6.31 -19.09 3.95
CA LYS A 191 5.92 -19.77 5.19
C LYS A 191 7.04 -19.76 6.22
N GLU A 192 8.23 -20.21 5.85
CA GLU A 192 9.34 -20.41 6.78
C GLU A 192 9.98 -19.11 7.27
N LYS A 193 10.10 -18.11 6.40
CA LYS A 193 10.88 -16.90 6.68
C LYS A 193 10.02 -15.69 7.01
N LEU A 194 8.76 -15.68 6.59
CA LEU A 194 7.82 -14.58 6.80
C LEU A 194 6.55 -14.98 7.58
N GLY A 195 6.35 -16.27 7.86
CA GLY A 195 5.17 -16.77 8.60
C GLY A 195 3.87 -16.69 7.79
N ILE A 196 3.94 -16.68 6.45
CA ILE A 196 2.75 -16.60 5.59
C ILE A 196 2.16 -18.02 5.41
N PRO A 197 0.88 -18.25 5.77
CA PRO A 197 0.25 -19.55 5.65
C PRO A 197 -0.03 -19.91 4.19
N ARG A 198 0.07 -21.19 3.88
CA ARG A 198 -0.20 -21.73 2.53
C ARG A 198 -1.68 -22.06 2.38
N VAL A 199 -2.51 -21.02 2.28
CA VAL A 199 -3.95 -21.20 2.09
C VAL A 199 -4.31 -21.70 0.69
N ILE A 200 -3.42 -21.52 -0.28
CA ILE A 200 -3.51 -22.06 -1.65
C ILE A 200 -2.26 -22.89 -1.95
N SER A 201 -2.39 -23.94 -2.77
CA SER A 201 -1.22 -24.72 -3.20
C SER A 201 -0.49 -24.06 -4.37
N ALA A 202 0.73 -24.51 -4.65
CA ALA A 202 1.53 -23.95 -5.74
C ALA A 202 0.95 -24.29 -7.11
N GLU A 203 0.37 -25.48 -7.24
CA GLU A 203 -0.33 -25.95 -8.44
C GLU A 203 -1.57 -25.11 -8.73
N ASP A 204 -2.39 -24.88 -7.70
CA ASP A 204 -3.61 -24.08 -7.81
C ASP A 204 -3.28 -22.61 -8.12
N PHE A 205 -2.23 -22.04 -7.51
CA PHE A 205 -1.81 -20.66 -7.76
C PHE A 205 -1.14 -20.49 -9.14
N ALA A 206 -0.46 -21.52 -9.64
CA ALA A 206 0.09 -21.54 -10.99
C ALA A 206 -0.95 -21.95 -12.05
N SER A 207 -2.20 -22.20 -11.66
CA SER A 207 -3.24 -22.70 -12.57
C SER A 207 -3.75 -21.63 -13.54
N PRO A 208 -4.07 -21.99 -14.80
CA PRO A 208 -4.88 -21.18 -15.70
C PRO A 208 -6.23 -20.73 -15.10
N ASP A 209 -6.81 -21.58 -14.25
CA ASP A 209 -8.15 -21.41 -13.66
C ASP A 209 -8.14 -20.72 -12.30
N LEU A 210 -7.00 -20.15 -11.86
CA LEU A 210 -6.94 -19.36 -10.64
C LEU A 210 -7.91 -18.17 -10.71
N ASP A 211 -8.89 -18.16 -9.81
CA ASP A 211 -9.81 -17.03 -9.67
C ASP A 211 -9.20 -15.89 -8.84
N GLU A 212 -9.73 -14.69 -9.05
CA GLU A 212 -9.20 -13.48 -8.42
C GLU A 212 -9.43 -13.44 -6.90
N LEU A 213 -10.51 -14.06 -6.38
CA LEU A 213 -10.79 -14.05 -4.94
C LEU A 213 -9.79 -14.95 -4.19
N SER A 214 -9.45 -16.11 -4.75
CA SER A 214 -8.41 -16.99 -4.21
C SER A 214 -7.04 -16.33 -4.22
N ALA A 215 -6.68 -15.69 -5.34
CA ALA A 215 -5.45 -14.91 -5.45
C ALA A 215 -5.37 -13.79 -4.40
N MET A 216 -6.44 -12.99 -4.29
CA MET A 216 -6.53 -11.92 -3.29
C MET A 216 -6.43 -12.45 -1.85
N THR A 217 -7.04 -13.61 -1.58
CA THR A 217 -6.99 -14.26 -0.27
C THR A 217 -5.56 -14.62 0.12
N TYR A 218 -4.77 -15.20 -0.80
CA TYR A 218 -3.37 -15.51 -0.50
C TYR A 218 -2.48 -14.27 -0.45
N LEU A 219 -2.56 -13.41 -1.47
CA LEU A 219 -1.69 -12.23 -1.60
C LEU A 219 -1.92 -11.19 -0.49
N SER A 220 -3.13 -11.12 0.08
CA SER A 220 -3.43 -10.20 1.18
C SER A 220 -2.65 -10.48 2.46
N TYR A 221 -2.13 -11.70 2.67
CA TYR A 221 -1.23 -11.99 3.79
C TYR A 221 0.08 -11.19 3.75
N PHE A 222 0.48 -10.67 2.59
CA PHE A 222 1.65 -9.82 2.45
C PHE A 222 1.37 -8.35 2.79
N ILE A 223 0.12 -7.90 2.79
CA ILE A 223 -0.25 -6.46 2.88
C ILE A 223 -1.23 -6.11 4.00
N ARG A 224 -1.82 -7.11 4.68
CA ARG A 224 -2.68 -6.88 5.84
C ARG A 224 -1.92 -6.23 6.98
N LYS A 225 -2.62 -5.63 7.94
CA LYS A 225 -1.99 -5.00 9.12
C LYS A 225 -0.98 -5.96 9.78
N ASN A 226 0.21 -5.45 10.11
CA ASN A 226 1.33 -6.19 10.70
C ASN A 226 1.98 -7.28 9.81
N SER A 227 1.61 -7.39 8.54
CA SER A 227 2.25 -8.27 7.57
C SER A 227 3.69 -7.85 7.23
N PRO A 228 4.46 -8.69 6.51
CA PRO A 228 5.80 -8.34 6.04
C PRO A 228 5.83 -7.08 5.15
N GLY A 229 4.93 -6.95 4.17
CA GLY A 229 4.87 -5.78 3.30
C GLY A 229 4.44 -4.51 4.05
N TYR A 230 3.52 -4.63 5.01
CA TYR A 230 3.13 -3.54 5.91
C TYR A 230 4.32 -3.03 6.72
N LYS A 231 5.08 -3.94 7.33
CA LYS A 231 6.28 -3.61 8.14
C LYS A 231 7.38 -2.99 7.29
N THR A 232 7.66 -3.58 6.12
CA THR A 232 8.64 -3.06 5.17
C THR A 232 8.31 -1.63 4.75
N MET A 233 7.03 -1.34 4.51
CA MET A 233 6.58 0.01 4.15
C MET A 233 6.72 0.98 5.33
N LEU A 234 6.41 0.58 6.57
CA LEU A 234 6.67 1.42 7.75
C LEU A 234 8.15 1.72 7.94
N ASP A 235 9.00 0.71 7.81
CA ASP A 235 10.45 0.88 7.98
C ASP A 235 11.00 1.83 6.92
N TRP A 236 10.56 1.69 5.66
CA TRP A 236 10.89 2.64 4.61
C TRP A 236 10.47 4.08 4.98
N ILE A 237 9.26 4.31 5.48
CA ILE A 237 8.79 5.67 5.85
C ILE A 237 9.64 6.24 6.98
N ARG A 238 10.01 5.43 7.97
CA ARG A 238 10.88 5.84 9.08
C ARG A 238 12.27 6.25 8.58
N THR A 239 12.78 5.65 7.50
CA THR A 239 14.04 6.14 6.89
C THR A 239 13.89 7.51 6.24
N GLN A 240 12.69 7.87 5.77
CA GLN A 240 12.42 9.18 5.16
C GLN A 240 12.16 10.26 6.22
N LEU A 241 11.57 9.88 7.35
CA LEU A 241 11.13 10.79 8.41
C LEU A 241 11.99 10.64 9.67
N LYS A 242 12.95 11.55 9.86
CA LYS A 242 13.91 11.48 10.98
C LYS A 242 13.31 11.84 12.35
N THR A 243 12.28 12.68 12.38
CA THR A 243 11.77 13.31 13.61
C THR A 243 10.40 12.82 14.04
N LEU A 244 9.61 12.26 13.12
CA LEU A 244 8.26 11.78 13.41
C LEU A 244 8.25 10.26 13.58
N SER A 245 7.64 9.80 14.66
CA SER A 245 7.39 8.38 14.88
C SER A 245 6.13 7.96 14.13
N VAL A 246 6.30 7.11 13.11
CA VAL A 246 5.18 6.48 12.39
C VAL A 246 5.14 4.99 12.76
N THR A 247 4.00 4.55 13.24
CA THR A 247 3.75 3.20 13.76
C THR A 247 2.63 2.48 13.01
N ASN A 248 1.77 3.21 12.30
CA ASN A 248 0.66 2.65 11.55
C ASN A 248 0.31 3.45 10.28
N PHE A 249 -0.57 2.87 9.46
CA PHE A 249 -1.16 3.50 8.28
C PHE A 249 -2.61 3.94 8.51
N THR A 250 -2.96 4.30 9.74
CA THR A 250 -4.29 4.79 10.08
C THR A 250 -4.16 6.10 10.84
N THR A 251 -4.15 6.04 12.18
CA THR A 251 -4.28 7.20 13.06
C THR A 251 -3.11 8.18 12.98
N ASP A 252 -1.90 7.70 12.72
CA ASP A 252 -0.70 8.55 12.70
C ASP A 252 -0.73 9.58 11.55
N TRP A 253 -1.55 9.33 10.53
CA TRP A 253 -1.66 10.17 9.33
C TRP A 253 -2.79 11.18 9.39
N ASN A 254 -3.73 11.02 10.33
CA ASN A 254 -5.00 11.75 10.33
C ASN A 254 -4.85 13.26 10.54
N ASN A 255 -3.79 13.72 11.19
CA ASN A 255 -3.55 15.15 11.39
C ASN A 255 -2.81 15.81 10.22
N GLY A 256 -2.49 15.06 9.16
CA GLY A 256 -1.79 15.54 7.97
C GLY A 256 -0.29 15.83 8.14
N GLN A 257 0.24 15.89 9.36
CA GLN A 257 1.64 16.28 9.60
C GLN A 257 2.64 15.28 9.03
N VAL A 258 2.36 13.98 9.15
CA VAL A 258 3.20 12.92 8.61
C VAL A 258 3.26 13.01 7.08
N LEU A 259 2.12 13.23 6.42
CA LEU A 259 2.08 13.41 4.96
C LEU A 259 2.85 14.66 4.53
N CYS A 260 2.62 15.80 5.18
CA CYS A 260 3.34 17.03 4.87
C CYS A 260 4.86 16.86 5.06
N SER A 261 5.29 16.16 6.11
CA SER A 261 6.71 15.87 6.35
C SER A 261 7.31 14.98 5.27
N LEU A 262 6.56 13.98 4.80
CA LEU A 262 7.00 13.10 3.71
C LEU A 262 7.11 13.85 2.38
N VAL A 263 6.16 14.73 2.09
CA VAL A 263 6.25 15.62 0.93
C VAL A 263 7.49 16.50 1.01
N GLN A 264 7.79 17.05 2.18
CA GLN A 264 8.98 17.87 2.42
C GLN A 264 10.28 17.07 2.26
N SER A 265 10.33 15.80 2.71
CA SER A 265 11.50 14.95 2.51
C SER A 265 11.77 14.63 1.03
N TYR A 266 10.76 14.80 0.18
CA TYR A 266 10.84 14.69 -1.27
C TYR A 266 11.07 16.04 -1.98
N GLY A 267 11.30 17.12 -1.24
CA GLY A 267 11.52 18.47 -1.79
C GLY A 267 10.24 19.17 -2.27
N GLY A 268 9.07 18.66 -1.90
CA GLY A 268 7.79 19.29 -2.19
C GLY A 268 7.54 20.53 -1.33
N ASP A 269 6.82 21.51 -1.88
CA ASP A 269 6.48 22.74 -1.19
C ASP A 269 5.13 22.61 -0.49
N VAL A 270 5.11 22.70 0.83
CA VAL A 270 3.88 22.64 1.64
C VAL A 270 3.63 24.04 2.21
N PRO A 271 2.55 24.73 1.80
CA PRO A 271 2.24 26.06 2.32
C PRO A 271 2.15 26.09 3.85
N GLY A 272 2.83 27.05 4.48
CA GLY A 272 2.84 27.21 5.94
C GLY A 272 3.76 26.25 6.71
N TRP A 273 4.53 25.40 6.03
CA TRP A 273 5.48 24.50 6.69
C TRP A 273 6.69 25.26 7.29
N PRO A 274 7.20 24.91 8.50
CA PRO A 274 6.76 23.82 9.39
C PRO A 274 5.63 24.20 10.36
N THR A 275 5.25 25.48 10.42
CA THR A 275 4.26 26.01 11.37
C THR A 275 2.85 25.93 10.81
N LEU A 276 2.37 24.71 10.55
CA LEU A 276 1.04 24.47 10.01
C LEU A 276 -0.06 24.84 11.00
N ASP A 277 -1.18 25.36 10.48
CA ASP A 277 -2.40 25.55 11.25
C ASP A 277 -2.97 24.18 11.67
N LYS A 278 -3.16 24.00 12.99
CA LYS A 278 -3.65 22.75 13.59
C LYS A 278 -5.14 22.80 13.91
N SER A 279 -5.85 23.84 13.47
CA SER A 279 -7.29 24.00 13.69
C SER A 279 -8.13 22.93 13.01
N SER A 280 -7.66 22.40 11.87
CA SER A 280 -8.36 21.40 11.08
C SER A 280 -7.42 20.35 10.49
N ASN A 281 -7.62 19.12 10.94
CA ASN A 281 -6.94 17.94 10.41
C ASN A 281 -7.20 17.76 8.91
N VAL A 282 -8.46 17.93 8.48
CA VAL A 282 -8.86 17.80 7.06
C VAL A 282 -8.14 18.84 6.20
N ALA A 283 -8.08 20.11 6.64
CA ALA A 283 -7.36 21.15 5.90
C ALA A 283 -5.87 20.83 5.79
N THR A 284 -5.27 20.34 6.88
CA THR A 284 -3.85 19.94 6.90
C THR A 284 -3.58 18.76 5.96
N CYS A 285 -4.44 17.74 5.98
CA CYS A 285 -4.38 16.63 5.02
C CYS A 285 -4.50 17.11 3.58
N GLN A 286 -5.43 18.05 3.31
CA GLN A 286 -5.63 18.60 1.97
C GLN A 286 -4.38 19.31 1.45
N LEU A 287 -3.72 20.14 2.27
CA LEU A 287 -2.44 20.78 1.94
C LEU A 287 -1.37 19.74 1.57
N GLY A 288 -1.24 18.68 2.38
CA GLY A 288 -0.32 17.59 2.11
C GLY A 288 -0.61 16.86 0.81
N LEU A 289 -1.88 16.56 0.52
CA LEU A 289 -2.31 15.89 -0.72
C LEU A 289 -2.08 16.75 -1.96
N ASP A 290 -2.33 18.05 -1.87
CA ASP A 290 -2.09 19.00 -2.96
C ASP A 290 -0.60 19.15 -3.27
N ALA A 291 0.22 19.26 -2.23
CA ALA A 291 1.66 19.33 -2.36
C ALA A 291 2.25 18.01 -2.89
N ALA A 292 1.78 16.85 -2.42
CA ALA A 292 2.15 15.54 -2.97
C ALA A 292 1.77 15.42 -4.46
N HIS A 293 0.62 15.96 -4.86
CA HIS A 293 0.22 15.96 -6.25
C HIS A 293 1.15 16.77 -7.14
N SER A 294 1.64 17.92 -6.65
CA SER A 294 2.65 18.71 -7.36
C SER A 294 3.97 17.94 -7.57
N LEU A 295 4.25 16.91 -6.77
CA LEU A 295 5.38 15.99 -6.92
C LEU A 295 5.13 14.87 -7.93
N GLY A 296 3.90 14.70 -8.43
CA GLY A 296 3.51 13.63 -9.36
C GLY A 296 2.73 12.48 -8.71
N VAL A 297 2.47 12.53 -7.40
CA VAL A 297 1.63 11.54 -6.70
C VAL A 297 0.16 11.73 -7.11
N GLN A 298 -0.54 10.65 -7.45
CA GLN A 298 -1.95 10.74 -7.85
C GLN A 298 -2.84 10.80 -6.61
N LYS A 299 -3.85 11.70 -6.62
CA LYS A 299 -4.81 11.87 -5.52
C LYS A 299 -5.82 10.70 -5.46
N THR A 300 -5.39 9.54 -4.97
CA THR A 300 -6.22 8.33 -4.86
C THR A 300 -6.99 8.23 -3.54
N ILE A 301 -6.75 9.15 -2.61
CA ILE A 301 -7.43 9.26 -1.32
C ILE A 301 -7.87 10.73 -1.12
N SER A 302 -9.02 10.95 -0.48
CA SER A 302 -9.49 12.30 -0.13
C SER A 302 -8.93 12.76 1.22
N ALA A 303 -8.92 14.08 1.46
CA ALA A 303 -8.50 14.62 2.75
C ALA A 303 -9.41 14.17 3.90
N ASN A 304 -10.71 14.01 3.65
CA ASN A 304 -11.67 13.49 4.63
C ASN A 304 -11.35 12.04 5.00
N ASP A 305 -11.08 11.19 4.02
CA ASP A 305 -10.74 9.80 4.28
C ASP A 305 -9.40 9.71 5.01
N LEU A 306 -8.38 10.50 4.61
CA LEU A 306 -7.08 10.50 5.29
C LEU A 306 -7.18 10.99 6.74
N ALA A 307 -8.06 11.95 7.02
CA ALA A 307 -8.30 12.49 8.36
C ALA A 307 -9.19 11.61 9.25
N ASP A 308 -9.84 10.58 8.70
CA ASP A 308 -10.73 9.68 9.44
C ASP A 308 -9.92 8.65 10.27
N PRO A 309 -10.12 8.57 11.60
CA PRO A 309 -9.51 7.53 12.44
C PRO A 309 -9.89 6.10 12.07
N LYS A 310 -10.99 5.92 11.34
CA LYS A 310 -11.48 4.63 10.85
C LYS A 310 -11.00 4.32 9.43
N VAL A 311 -10.11 5.14 8.85
CA VAL A 311 -9.52 4.89 7.54
C VAL A 311 -8.86 3.52 7.51
N ASP A 312 -9.07 2.80 6.42
CA ASP A 312 -8.48 1.49 6.22
C ASP A 312 -6.98 1.60 5.91
N HIS A 313 -6.16 0.76 6.57
CA HIS A 313 -4.71 0.85 6.46
C HIS A 313 -4.21 0.64 5.03
N LEU A 314 -4.88 -0.20 4.24
CA LEU A 314 -4.47 -0.48 2.86
C LEU A 314 -4.72 0.76 1.98
N THR A 315 -5.78 1.52 2.23
CA THR A 315 -6.05 2.76 1.49
C THR A 315 -4.91 3.77 1.66
N VAL A 316 -4.49 4.02 2.90
CA VAL A 316 -3.37 4.94 3.20
C VAL A 316 -2.06 4.34 2.68
N MET A 317 -1.78 3.06 2.97
CA MET A 317 -0.53 2.40 2.56
C MET A 317 -0.35 2.41 1.03
N THR A 318 -1.41 2.17 0.26
CA THR A 318 -1.40 2.23 -1.21
C THR A 318 -1.24 3.66 -1.73
N TYR A 319 -1.81 4.66 -1.07
CA TYR A 319 -1.56 6.05 -1.45
C TYR A 319 -0.08 6.42 -1.24
N ILE A 320 0.46 6.09 -0.06
CA ILE A 320 1.84 6.42 0.30
C ILE A 320 2.86 5.62 -0.53
N SER A 321 2.55 4.40 -0.98
CA SER A 321 3.47 3.62 -1.81
C SER A 321 3.83 4.31 -3.13
N GLN A 322 2.97 5.20 -3.65
CA GLN A 322 3.24 5.95 -4.88
C GLN A 322 4.49 6.85 -4.76
N PHE A 323 4.86 7.31 -3.55
CA PHE A 323 6.07 8.10 -3.35
C PHE A 323 7.35 7.34 -3.75
N LYS A 324 7.35 6.00 -3.71
CA LYS A 324 8.49 5.20 -4.19
C LYS A 324 8.70 5.27 -5.70
N GLN A 325 7.69 5.69 -6.45
CA GLN A 325 7.76 5.88 -7.90
C GLN A 325 8.11 7.33 -8.29
N VAL A 326 8.15 8.24 -7.31
CA VAL A 326 8.48 9.64 -7.54
C VAL A 326 9.97 9.86 -7.30
N THR A 327 10.60 10.63 -8.18
CA THR A 327 11.99 11.08 -7.98
C THR A 327 12.00 12.24 -6.99
N PRO A 328 12.75 12.15 -5.87
CA PRO A 328 12.91 13.26 -4.94
C PRO A 328 13.50 14.49 -5.63
N ARG A 329 13.03 15.68 -5.23
CA ARG A 329 13.53 16.97 -5.71
C ARG A 329 14.50 17.57 -4.71
N LEU A 330 15.43 18.38 -5.21
CA LEU A 330 16.31 19.18 -4.37
C LEU A 330 15.50 20.22 -3.60
N PRO A 331 15.85 20.53 -2.33
CA PRO A 331 15.29 21.66 -1.62
C PRO A 331 15.47 22.96 -2.40
N LYS A 332 14.53 23.92 -2.28
CA LYS A 332 14.58 25.21 -3.00
C LYS A 332 15.95 25.88 -2.97
N ALA A 333 16.64 25.89 -1.83
CA ALA A 333 17.96 26.49 -1.64
C ALA A 333 19.09 25.79 -2.42
N GLN A 334 18.89 24.54 -2.87
CA GLN A 334 19.87 23.74 -3.60
C GLN A 334 19.52 23.57 -5.08
N LYS A 335 18.34 24.04 -5.52
CA LYS A 335 17.90 23.95 -6.92
C LYS A 335 18.73 24.81 -7.87
N CYS A 336 19.45 25.80 -7.34
CA CYS A 336 20.36 26.65 -8.09
C CYS A 336 21.68 26.75 -7.35
N GLN A 337 22.78 26.53 -8.08
CA GLN A 337 24.15 26.60 -7.54
C GLN A 337 24.91 27.73 -8.25
N VAL A 338 25.74 28.45 -7.48
CA VAL A 338 26.63 29.47 -8.03
C VAL A 338 27.93 28.78 -8.47
N ASP A 339 28.23 28.82 -9.76
CA ASP A 339 29.40 28.18 -10.38
C ASP A 339 30.63 29.11 -10.41
N THR A 340 30.50 30.38 -9.99
CA THR A 340 31.59 31.36 -10.01
C THR A 340 32.10 31.69 -8.62
N PHE A 341 33.43 31.68 -8.48
CA PHE A 341 34.10 32.17 -7.29
C PHE A 341 34.28 33.69 -7.42
N LEU A 342 33.65 34.45 -6.54
CA LEU A 342 33.76 35.92 -6.44
C LEU A 342 34.55 36.33 -5.18
N ASP A 343 35.67 35.66 -4.94
CA ASP A 343 36.53 35.92 -3.78
C ASP A 343 37.26 37.26 -3.89
N LYS A 344 37.54 37.74 -5.11
CA LYS A 344 38.11 39.06 -5.39
C LYS A 344 37.40 39.73 -6.57
N VAL A 345 36.75 40.86 -6.28
CA VAL A 345 36.00 41.65 -7.27
C VAL A 345 36.56 43.07 -7.27
N THR A 346 36.83 43.65 -8.45
CA THR A 346 37.49 44.96 -8.57
C THR A 346 36.49 46.04 -8.95
N VAL A 347 36.49 47.16 -8.21
CA VAL A 347 35.63 48.31 -8.50
C VAL A 347 35.92 48.85 -9.91
N GLY A 348 34.86 49.18 -10.64
CA GLY A 348 34.93 49.70 -12.01
C GLY A 348 35.24 48.65 -13.08
N HIS A 349 35.46 47.38 -12.72
CA HIS A 349 35.70 46.30 -13.67
C HIS A 349 34.52 45.32 -13.70
N GLU A 350 34.12 44.91 -14.90
CA GLU A 350 33.03 43.94 -15.07
C GLU A 350 33.37 42.61 -14.39
N SER A 351 32.38 42.04 -13.71
CA SER A 351 32.47 40.76 -13.03
C SER A 351 31.28 39.90 -13.42
N ASN A 352 31.53 38.62 -13.68
CA ASN A 352 30.53 37.69 -14.18
C ASN A 352 30.07 36.76 -13.07
N ILE A 353 28.77 36.49 -13.04
CA ILE A 353 28.12 35.49 -12.20
C ILE A 353 27.56 34.43 -13.12
N ARG A 354 27.93 33.18 -12.86
CA ARG A 354 27.39 32.00 -13.50
C ARG A 354 26.67 31.15 -12.47
N LEU A 355 25.47 30.73 -12.83
CA LEU A 355 24.59 29.88 -12.06
C LEU A 355 24.27 28.62 -12.86
N ARG A 356 23.98 27.53 -12.17
CA ARG A 356 23.47 26.30 -12.76
C ARG A 356 22.21 25.84 -12.04
N LEU A 357 21.20 25.44 -12.79
CA LEU A 357 20.07 24.71 -12.25
C LEU A 357 20.49 23.27 -11.98
N ALA A 358 20.35 22.84 -10.72
CA ALA A 358 20.76 21.52 -10.26
C ALA A 358 19.60 20.52 -10.22
N ASP A 359 18.38 20.96 -10.51
CA ASP A 359 17.17 20.14 -10.57
C ASP A 359 16.37 20.45 -11.83
N SER A 360 15.74 19.41 -12.38
CA SER A 360 14.90 19.44 -13.58
C SER A 360 13.60 20.23 -13.43
N ASP A 361 13.10 20.41 -12.19
CA ASP A 361 11.89 21.18 -11.93
C ASP A 361 12.18 22.65 -11.54
N ALA A 362 13.44 23.06 -11.60
CA ALA A 362 13.83 24.43 -11.35
C ALA A 362 13.37 25.33 -12.50
N VAL A 363 12.73 26.44 -12.17
CA VAL A 363 12.16 27.37 -13.16
C VAL A 363 13.06 28.61 -13.27
N PRO A 364 13.73 28.83 -14.42
CA PRO A 364 14.63 29.97 -14.63
C PRO A 364 14.04 31.32 -14.24
N SER A 365 12.75 31.55 -14.56
CA SER A 365 12.05 32.81 -14.29
C SER A 365 11.78 33.10 -12.81
N LYS A 366 11.99 32.12 -11.92
CA LYS A 366 11.84 32.28 -10.47
C LYS A 366 13.18 32.55 -9.76
N VAL A 367 14.28 32.61 -10.51
CA VAL A 367 15.61 32.89 -9.95
C VAL A 367 15.93 34.37 -10.17
N GLU A 368 16.31 35.04 -9.08
CA GLU A 368 16.72 36.44 -9.09
C GLU A 368 18.13 36.55 -8.53
N VAL A 369 18.99 37.33 -9.21
CA VAL A 369 20.35 37.65 -8.73
C VAL A 369 20.39 39.12 -8.38
N LYS A 370 20.89 39.44 -7.18
CA LYS A 370 21.09 40.82 -6.74
C LYS A 370 22.55 41.01 -6.34
N ALA A 371 23.24 41.87 -7.08
CA ALA A 371 24.49 42.44 -6.64
C ALA A 371 24.18 43.66 -5.74
N ALA A 372 24.71 43.66 -4.52
CA ALA A 372 24.40 44.67 -3.51
C ALA A 372 25.66 45.15 -2.79
N GLY A 373 25.92 46.46 -2.87
CA GLY A 373 26.91 47.15 -2.04
C GLY A 373 26.30 47.78 -0.78
N GLN A 374 27.07 48.63 -0.09
CA GLN A 374 26.59 49.40 1.07
C GLN A 374 25.54 50.44 0.67
N THR A 375 25.75 51.14 -0.44
CA THR A 375 24.87 52.20 -0.94
C THR A 375 24.42 51.97 -2.40
N THR A 376 25.10 51.09 -3.11
CA THR A 376 24.85 50.82 -4.53
C THR A 376 24.14 49.48 -4.77
N ARG A 377 23.43 49.41 -5.89
CA ARG A 377 22.71 48.23 -6.39
C ARG A 377 22.94 48.14 -7.90
N PRO A 378 24.13 47.68 -8.35
CA PRO A 378 24.40 47.55 -9.77
C PRO A 378 23.41 46.55 -10.41
N ASP A 379 22.99 46.85 -11.64
CA ASP A 379 22.09 45.99 -12.41
C ASP A 379 22.80 44.65 -12.72
N CYS A 380 22.11 43.53 -12.52
CA CYS A 380 22.59 42.19 -12.91
C CYS A 380 21.41 41.45 -13.54
N LYS A 381 21.29 41.55 -14.86
CA LYS A 381 20.22 40.87 -15.60
C LYS A 381 20.65 39.45 -15.94
N LEU A 382 19.89 38.50 -15.42
CA LEU A 382 20.14 37.08 -15.61
C LEU A 382 19.61 36.61 -16.96
N ASN A 383 20.50 36.09 -17.79
CA ASN A 383 20.17 35.45 -19.05
C ASN A 383 20.36 33.94 -18.91
N TRP A 384 19.42 33.16 -19.42
CA TRP A 384 19.43 31.72 -19.30
C TRP A 384 19.69 31.05 -20.64
N THR A 385 20.53 30.03 -20.65
CA THR A 385 20.78 29.14 -21.80
C THR A 385 21.02 27.74 -21.28
N ASP A 386 20.21 26.77 -21.70
CA ASP A 386 20.34 25.33 -21.35
C ASP A 386 20.55 25.05 -19.84
N GLY A 387 19.80 25.74 -18.98
CA GLY A 387 19.87 25.56 -17.52
C GLY A 387 21.08 26.23 -16.84
N VAL A 388 21.87 26.99 -17.60
CA VAL A 388 22.95 27.86 -17.11
C VAL A 388 22.47 29.31 -17.16
N GLY A 389 22.60 30.01 -16.04
CA GLY A 389 22.23 31.42 -15.91
C GLY A 389 23.49 32.26 -15.83
N GLU A 390 23.61 33.31 -16.64
CA GLU A 390 24.74 34.22 -16.63
C GLU A 390 24.26 35.66 -16.46
N CYS A 391 24.87 36.41 -15.55
CA CYS A 391 24.74 37.87 -15.48
C CYS A 391 26.09 38.51 -15.21
N SER A 392 26.27 39.73 -15.68
CA SER A 392 27.42 40.55 -15.35
C SER A 392 26.99 41.78 -14.56
N PHE A 393 27.89 42.27 -13.71
CA PHE A 393 27.71 43.53 -12.99
C PHE A 393 29.05 44.25 -12.86
N VAL A 394 29.02 45.57 -12.68
CA VAL A 394 30.21 46.39 -12.41
C VAL A 394 30.12 46.89 -10.97
N PRO A 395 31.02 46.50 -10.06
CA PRO A 395 31.03 46.99 -8.69
C PRO A 395 31.34 48.48 -8.66
N GLN A 396 30.58 49.24 -7.87
CA GLN A 396 30.68 50.71 -7.80
C GLN A 396 31.32 51.21 -6.50
N GLU A 397 31.47 50.35 -5.49
CA GLU A 397 32.07 50.71 -4.20
C GLU A 397 32.82 49.51 -3.60
N ILE A 398 33.76 49.80 -2.69
CA ILE A 398 34.52 48.78 -1.97
C ILE A 398 33.72 48.40 -0.72
N VAL A 399 33.41 47.10 -0.57
CA VAL A 399 32.74 46.56 0.61
C VAL A 399 33.70 45.63 1.34
N GLN A 400 34.03 45.93 2.59
CA GLN A 400 34.67 44.94 3.47
C GLN A 400 33.58 44.02 4.01
N HIS A 401 33.60 42.75 3.64
CA HIS A 401 32.80 41.73 4.30
C HIS A 401 33.32 41.57 5.74
N LYS A 402 32.45 41.75 6.73
CA LYS A 402 32.76 41.44 8.15
C LYS A 402 32.76 39.94 8.39
#